data_AF-A0ABF7RGX4-F1
#
_entry.id   AF-A0ABF7RGX4-F1
#
_cell.length_a   1.000
_cell.length_b   1.000
_cell.length_c   1.000
_cell.angle_alpha   90.00
_cell.angle_beta   90.00
_cell.angle_gamma   90.00
#
_symmetry.space_group_name_H-M   'P 1'
#
loop_
_entity.id
_entity.type
_entity.pdbx_description
1 polymer ?
#
loop_
_entity_poly.entity_id
_entity_poly.type
_entity_poly.pdbx_seq_one_letter_code
_entity_poly.pdbx_strand_id
1 'polypeptide(L)'
;MNAFLLQLAIYLVVLLVLAKPLGIYMARVFGDAPSRAHWLRPVERLLYRIAGVDPRAEMGWKYYALAVIAVNVLGALAVYALQRLQQWLPLNPQGFGAVTPDSSFNTAVSFVTNTNWQGYSGESTMSYLTQMLGLAVQNFLSAATGIAVVIALIRGFARHSAKTIGNFWVDFTRCTLYVLLPLSIIVAVFFVSQGTIQNLEAYKDVTTVTATTYDNPKTDAQGNPIKDAQGNPVTEKATTQKQTLPMGPIASQEAIKMLGTNGGGPFNANSAHPYENPTV
;
A
#
# COMPACT_ATOMS: atom_id res chain seq x y z
N MET A 1 29.75 -18.36 -0.90
CA MET A 1 29.15 -18.90 0.35
C MET A 1 29.30 -17.93 1.53
N ASN A 2 30.50 -17.38 1.79
CA ASN A 2 30.75 -16.54 2.97
C ASN A 2 29.98 -15.20 2.99
N ALA A 3 29.84 -14.50 1.85
CA ALA A 3 29.12 -13.22 1.79
C ALA A 3 27.61 -13.37 2.06
N PHE A 4 26.99 -14.41 1.51
CA PHE A 4 25.57 -14.73 1.77
C PHE A 4 25.32 -15.04 3.25
N LEU A 5 26.15 -15.90 3.85
CA LEU A 5 26.01 -16.24 5.27
C LEU A 5 26.22 -15.02 6.17
N LEU A 6 27.15 -14.14 5.81
CA LEU A 6 27.36 -12.87 6.51
C LEU A 6 26.15 -11.94 6.40
N GLN A 7 25.60 -11.75 5.19
CA GLN A 7 24.39 -10.94 4.97
C GLN A 7 23.19 -11.49 5.75
N LEU A 8 22.98 -12.81 5.71
CA LEU A 8 21.92 -13.47 6.46
C LEU A 8 22.09 -13.29 7.98
N ALA A 9 23.32 -13.45 8.49
CA ALA A 9 23.60 -13.25 9.90
C ALA A 9 23.33 -11.80 10.34
N ILE A 10 23.82 -10.82 9.57
CA ILE A 10 23.56 -9.40 9.83
C ILE A 10 22.06 -9.11 9.81
N TYR A 11 21.34 -9.59 8.79
CA TYR A 11 19.90 -9.42 8.68
C TYR A 11 19.17 -9.97 9.91
N LEU A 12 19.45 -11.21 10.32
CA LEU A 12 18.81 -11.83 11.48
C LEU A 12 19.12 -11.10 12.78
N VAL A 13 20.37 -10.66 12.97
CA VAL A 13 20.76 -9.90 14.17
C VAL A 13 20.00 -8.58 14.24
N VAL A 14 20.00 -7.80 13.15
CA VAL A 14 19.27 -6.52 13.10
C VAL A 14 17.77 -6.74 13.31
N LEU A 15 17.18 -7.74 12.64
CA LEU A 15 15.78 -8.10 12.79
C LEU A 15 15.42 -8.39 14.25
N LEU A 16 16.17 -9.26 14.93
CA LEU A 16 15.90 -9.63 16.32
C LEU A 16 16.09 -8.46 17.29
N VAL A 17 17.12 -7.63 17.06
CA VAL A 17 17.38 -6.42 17.86
C VAL A 17 16.25 -5.40 17.75
N LEU A 18 15.63 -5.26 16.58
CA LEU A 18 14.50 -4.35 16.36
C LEU A 18 13.15 -4.96 16.79
N ALA A 19 12.95 -6.27 16.57
CA ALA A 19 11.70 -6.95 16.85
C ALA A 19 11.37 -6.99 18.36
N LYS A 20 12.36 -7.23 19.21
CA LYS A 20 12.15 -7.30 20.67
C LYS A 20 11.61 -6.00 21.29
N PRO A 21 12.25 -4.82 21.11
CA PRO A 21 11.72 -3.57 21.66
C PRO A 21 10.37 -3.20 21.05
N LEU A 22 10.15 -3.45 19.75
CA LEU A 22 8.86 -3.23 19.10
C LEU A 22 7.77 -4.13 19.69
N GLY A 23 8.06 -5.41 19.92
CA GLY A 23 7.13 -6.35 20.55
C GLY A 23 6.75 -5.92 21.98
N ILE A 24 7.71 -5.46 22.78
CA ILE A 24 7.44 -4.91 24.13
C ILE A 24 6.56 -3.65 24.04
N TYR A 25 6.83 -2.77 23.07
CA TYR A 25 6.01 -1.58 22.83
C TYR A 25 4.59 -1.96 22.40
N MET A 26 4.41 -2.89 21.46
CA MET A 26 3.10 -3.37 21.02
C MET A 26 2.33 -4.01 22.18
N ALA A 27 2.98 -4.82 23.03
CA ALA A 27 2.34 -5.38 24.23
C ALA A 27 1.78 -4.28 25.16
N ARG A 28 2.47 -3.13 25.25
CA ARG A 28 2.00 -1.96 26.01
C ARG A 28 0.89 -1.17 25.29
N VAL A 29 0.87 -1.17 23.95
CA VAL A 29 -0.18 -0.51 23.15
C VAL A 29 -1.50 -1.28 23.25
N PHE A 30 -1.45 -2.61 23.12
CA PHE A 30 -2.61 -3.49 23.11
C PHE A 30 -3.03 -4.01 24.48
N GLY A 31 -2.22 -3.76 25.52
CA GLY A 31 -2.55 -4.11 26.89
C GLY A 31 -3.75 -3.35 27.44
N ASP A 32 -4.42 -3.96 28.43
CA ASP A 32 -5.63 -3.42 29.05
C ASP A 32 -5.33 -2.24 30.00
N ALA A 33 -4.09 -2.14 30.49
CA ALA A 33 -3.67 -1.11 31.42
C ALA A 33 -3.32 0.22 30.71
N PRO A 34 -3.62 1.38 31.33
CA PRO A 34 -3.15 2.67 30.82
C PRO A 34 -1.63 2.68 30.66
N SER A 35 -1.16 2.93 29.44
CA SER A 35 0.26 2.97 29.11
C SER A 35 0.72 4.35 28.65
N ARG A 36 2.00 4.68 28.90
CA ARG A 36 2.68 5.84 28.27
C ARG A 36 2.82 5.68 26.76
N ALA A 37 2.65 4.47 26.23
CA ALA A 37 2.60 4.19 24.79
C ALA A 37 1.42 4.87 24.09
N HIS A 38 0.37 5.26 24.83
CA HIS A 38 -0.79 5.95 24.30
C HIS A 38 -0.58 7.49 24.31
N TRP A 39 0.49 7.97 23.69
CA TRP A 39 0.90 9.38 23.69
C TRP A 39 -0.02 10.30 22.84
N LEU A 40 -0.84 9.72 21.95
CA LEU A 40 -1.87 10.36 21.12
C LEU A 40 -3.30 10.15 21.65
N ARG A 41 -3.47 9.92 22.96
CA ARG A 41 -4.79 9.73 23.60
C ARG A 41 -5.85 10.77 23.20
N PRO A 42 -5.54 12.08 23.06
CA PRO A 42 -6.54 13.04 22.63
C PRO A 42 -7.10 12.74 21.23
N VAL A 43 -6.22 12.34 20.30
CA VAL A 43 -6.59 11.95 18.93
C VAL A 43 -7.37 10.65 18.94
N GLU A 44 -6.90 9.64 19.68
CA GLU A 44 -7.60 8.36 19.87
C GLU A 44 -9.04 8.58 20.38
N ARG A 45 -9.24 9.42 21.41
CA ARG A 45 -10.56 9.75 21.95
C ARG A 45 -11.44 10.49 20.95
N LEU A 46 -10.86 11.39 20.16
CA LEU A 46 -11.59 12.10 19.11
C LEU A 46 -12.08 11.13 18.03
N LEU A 47 -11.22 10.23 17.56
CA LEU A 47 -11.57 9.20 16.58
C LEU A 47 -12.70 8.30 17.10
N TYR A 48 -12.61 7.85 18.35
CA TYR A 48 -13.67 7.06 18.98
C TYR A 48 -14.98 7.83 19.09
N ARG A 49 -14.94 9.11 19.47
CA ARG A 49 -16.14 9.94 19.58
C ARG A 49 -16.82 10.15 18.22
N ILE A 50 -16.04 10.42 17.16
CA ILE A 50 -16.57 10.60 15.80
C ILE A 50 -17.16 9.29 15.26
N ALA A 51 -16.49 8.17 15.52
CA ALA A 51 -16.94 6.85 15.07
C ALA A 51 -18.02 6.22 15.97
N GLY A 52 -18.39 6.85 17.09
CA GLY A 52 -19.34 6.30 18.07
C GLY A 52 -18.83 5.04 18.79
N VAL A 53 -17.51 4.85 18.88
CA VAL A 53 -16.88 3.69 19.53
C VAL A 53 -16.77 3.94 21.03
N ASP A 54 -17.35 3.05 21.84
CA ASP A 54 -17.04 2.99 23.27
C ASP A 54 -15.81 2.09 23.50
N PRO A 55 -14.65 2.65 23.88
CA PRO A 55 -13.44 1.86 24.08
C PRO A 55 -13.48 0.95 25.33
N ARG A 56 -14.49 1.10 26.20
CA ARG A 56 -14.68 0.24 27.37
C ARG A 56 -15.56 -0.97 27.09
N ALA A 57 -16.31 -0.95 25.99
CA ALA A 57 -17.16 -2.06 25.60
C ALA A 57 -16.30 -3.22 25.08
N GLU A 58 -16.44 -4.38 25.70
CA GLU A 58 -15.77 -5.62 25.32
C GLU A 58 -16.65 -6.44 24.36
N MET A 59 -16.02 -7.12 23.40
CA MET A 59 -16.69 -7.92 22.37
C MET A 59 -16.44 -9.41 22.59
N GLY A 60 -17.51 -10.20 22.44
CA GLY A 60 -17.37 -11.64 22.20
C GLY A 60 -16.85 -11.92 20.78
N TRP A 61 -16.36 -13.14 20.54
CA TRP A 61 -15.73 -13.50 19.26
C TRP A 61 -16.60 -13.27 18.03
N LYS A 62 -17.93 -13.50 18.14
CA LYS A 62 -18.87 -13.31 17.04
C LYS A 62 -18.92 -11.86 16.56
N TYR A 63 -19.04 -10.92 17.51
CA TYR A 63 -19.08 -9.50 17.20
C TYR A 63 -17.73 -9.00 16.67
N TYR A 64 -16.63 -9.51 17.23
CA TYR A 64 -15.28 -9.19 16.75
C TYR A 64 -15.09 -9.64 15.29
N ALA A 65 -15.48 -10.88 14.97
CA ALA A 65 -15.39 -11.42 13.61
C ALA A 65 -16.30 -10.67 12.63
N LEU A 66 -17.51 -10.31 13.03
CA LEU A 66 -18.41 -9.49 12.21
C LEU A 66 -17.83 -8.09 11.95
N ALA A 67 -17.18 -7.47 12.94
CA ALA A 67 -16.53 -6.17 12.76
C ALA A 67 -15.35 -6.25 11.77
N VAL A 68 -14.55 -7.32 11.86
CA VAL A 68 -13.49 -7.63 10.87
C VAL A 68 -14.09 -7.74 9.46
N ILE A 69 -15.14 -8.54 9.28
CA ILE A 69 -15.76 -8.70 7.94
C ILE A 69 -16.31 -7.36 7.43
N ALA A 70 -17.02 -6.62 8.30
CA ALA A 70 -17.64 -5.35 7.93
C ALA A 70 -16.62 -4.32 7.45
N VAL A 71 -15.50 -4.13 8.16
CA VAL A 71 -14.49 -3.15 7.75
C VAL A 71 -13.84 -3.53 6.41
N ASN A 72 -13.63 -4.81 6.17
CA ASN A 72 -13.00 -5.30 4.93
C ASN A 72 -13.96 -5.20 3.73
N VAL A 73 -15.25 -5.53 3.90
CA VAL A 73 -16.27 -5.34 2.85
C VAL A 73 -16.41 -3.86 2.50
N LEU A 74 -16.53 -2.98 3.50
CA LEU A 74 -16.60 -1.54 3.25
C LEU A 74 -15.33 -1.01 2.57
N GLY A 75 -14.17 -1.50 3.00
CA GLY A 75 -12.90 -1.20 2.37
C GLY A 75 -12.84 -1.59 0.90
N ALA A 76 -13.29 -2.79 0.55
CA ALA A 76 -13.31 -3.30 -0.81
C ALA A 76 -14.24 -2.46 -1.70
N LEU A 77 -15.43 -2.12 -1.20
CA LEU A 77 -16.38 -1.26 -1.91
C LEU A 77 -15.81 0.14 -2.14
N ALA A 78 -15.12 0.73 -1.16
CA ALA A 78 -14.49 2.04 -1.28
C ALA A 78 -13.40 2.05 -2.36
N VAL A 79 -12.50 1.05 -2.35
CA VAL A 79 -11.41 0.94 -3.33
C VAL A 79 -11.93 0.64 -4.73
N TYR A 80 -12.96 -0.20 -4.84
CA TYR A 80 -13.65 -0.44 -6.10
C TYR A 80 -14.25 0.84 -6.65
N ALA A 81 -14.99 1.60 -5.83
CA ALA A 81 -15.59 2.86 -6.22
C ALA A 81 -14.53 3.89 -6.65
N LEU A 82 -13.43 4.05 -5.90
CA LEU A 82 -12.36 4.98 -6.26
C LEU A 82 -11.78 4.68 -7.64
N GLN A 83 -11.50 3.42 -7.96
CA GLN A 83 -10.98 3.01 -9.27
C GLN A 83 -11.99 3.23 -10.41
N ARG A 84 -13.27 2.91 -10.17
CA ARG A 84 -14.35 3.10 -11.16
C ARG A 84 -14.70 4.57 -11.41
N LEU A 85 -14.46 5.43 -10.42
CA LEU A 85 -14.75 6.86 -10.49
C LEU A 85 -13.50 7.72 -10.77
N GLN A 86 -12.29 7.13 -10.86
CA GLN A 86 -11.03 7.88 -10.83
C GLN A 86 -10.91 8.98 -11.89
N GLN A 87 -11.57 8.81 -13.04
CA GLN A 87 -11.56 9.78 -14.13
C GLN A 87 -12.15 11.14 -13.74
N TRP A 88 -13.03 11.17 -12.73
CA TRP A 88 -13.68 12.39 -12.23
C TRP A 88 -13.07 12.91 -10.94
N LEU A 89 -12.09 12.20 -10.38
CA LEU A 89 -11.48 12.53 -9.11
C LEU A 89 -10.24 13.42 -9.30
N PRO A 90 -9.92 14.28 -8.32
CA PRO A 90 -8.72 15.13 -8.38
C PRO A 90 -7.44 14.29 -8.28
N LEU A 91 -6.28 14.95 -8.43
CA LEU A 91 -4.95 14.32 -8.42
C LEU A 91 -4.82 13.20 -9.48
N ASN A 92 -5.33 13.49 -10.68
CA ASN A 92 -5.19 12.67 -11.87
C ASN A 92 -4.50 13.47 -12.99
N PRO A 93 -3.21 13.82 -12.85
CA PRO A 93 -2.52 14.69 -13.81
C PRO A 93 -2.39 14.09 -15.21
N GLN A 94 -2.46 12.76 -15.32
CA GLN A 94 -2.42 12.05 -16.62
C GLN A 94 -3.81 11.85 -17.23
N GLY A 95 -4.89 12.23 -16.53
CA GLY A 95 -6.26 12.08 -17.04
C GLY A 95 -6.66 10.62 -17.27
N PHE A 96 -6.17 9.67 -16.45
CA PHE A 96 -6.53 8.26 -16.59
C PHE A 96 -8.03 8.03 -16.46
N GLY A 97 -8.58 7.22 -17.37
CA GLY A 97 -10.00 6.82 -17.38
C GLY A 97 -10.35 5.85 -16.25
N ALA A 98 -11.62 5.48 -16.14
CA ALA A 98 -12.07 4.48 -15.16
C ALA A 98 -11.41 3.10 -15.42
N VAL A 99 -10.76 2.53 -14.39
CA VAL A 99 -10.17 1.17 -14.45
C VAL A 99 -11.28 0.15 -14.68
N THR A 100 -11.14 -0.82 -15.58
CA THR A 100 -12.20 -1.79 -15.93
C THR A 100 -12.82 -2.50 -14.72
N PRO A 101 -14.09 -2.95 -14.79
CA PRO A 101 -14.78 -3.53 -13.64
C PRO A 101 -14.09 -4.77 -13.05
N ASP A 102 -13.55 -5.63 -13.89
CA ASP A 102 -12.83 -6.85 -13.54
C ASP A 102 -11.51 -6.53 -12.82
N SER A 103 -10.71 -5.61 -13.35
CA SER A 103 -9.44 -5.19 -12.75
C SER A 103 -9.67 -4.43 -11.43
N SER A 104 -10.71 -3.57 -11.38
CA SER A 104 -11.12 -2.86 -10.17
C SER A 104 -11.51 -3.82 -9.04
N PHE A 105 -12.30 -4.85 -9.37
CA PHE A 105 -12.72 -5.87 -8.41
C PHE A 105 -11.54 -6.68 -7.90
N ASN A 106 -10.69 -7.18 -8.81
CA ASN A 106 -9.50 -7.93 -8.45
C ASN A 106 -8.59 -7.12 -7.51
N THR A 107 -8.32 -5.85 -7.86
CA THR A 107 -7.47 -4.96 -7.09
C THR A 107 -8.07 -4.63 -5.73
N ALA A 108 -9.38 -4.37 -5.65
CA ALA A 108 -10.06 -4.10 -4.39
C ALA A 108 -9.99 -5.29 -3.41
N VAL A 109 -10.27 -6.51 -3.91
CA VAL A 109 -10.14 -7.73 -3.10
C VAL A 109 -8.70 -7.93 -2.68
N SER A 110 -7.77 -7.84 -3.62
CA SER A 110 -6.33 -8.04 -3.42
C SER A 110 -5.73 -7.18 -2.31
N PHE A 111 -6.07 -5.88 -2.28
CA PHE A 111 -5.55 -4.96 -1.26
C PHE A 111 -6.22 -5.18 0.10
N VAL A 112 -7.52 -5.46 0.13
CA VAL A 112 -8.25 -5.75 1.38
C VAL A 112 -7.78 -7.08 2.00
N THR A 113 -7.43 -8.07 1.18
CA THR A 113 -6.89 -9.36 1.64
C THR A 113 -5.39 -9.32 1.96
N ASN A 114 -4.78 -8.12 2.02
CA ASN A 114 -3.36 -7.93 2.29
C ASN A 114 -2.44 -8.66 1.31
N THR A 115 -2.93 -8.97 0.10
CA THR A 115 -2.22 -9.76 -0.91
C THR A 115 -1.50 -8.87 -1.91
N ASN A 116 -2.16 -7.78 -2.28
CA ASN A 116 -1.69 -6.78 -3.24
C ASN A 116 -1.12 -7.36 -4.55
N TRP A 117 -1.74 -8.43 -5.04
CA TRP A 117 -1.67 -8.82 -6.44
C TRP A 117 -2.02 -7.63 -7.36
N GLN A 118 -1.26 -7.49 -8.44
CA GLN A 118 -1.41 -6.44 -9.44
C GLN A 118 -1.50 -7.05 -10.84
N GLY A 119 -2.69 -6.95 -11.44
CA GLY A 119 -2.92 -7.27 -12.85
C GLY A 119 -2.86 -6.04 -13.76
N TYR A 120 -2.17 -4.98 -13.32
CA TYR A 120 -2.10 -3.67 -13.97
C TYR A 120 -0.71 -3.08 -13.79
N SER A 121 -0.36 -2.11 -14.64
CA SER A 121 0.82 -1.24 -14.43
C SER A 121 0.37 0.06 -13.77
N GLY A 122 0.87 0.32 -12.57
CA GLY A 122 0.40 1.44 -11.75
C GLY A 122 0.62 2.80 -12.43
N GLU A 123 1.74 2.99 -13.11
CA GLU A 123 2.10 4.21 -13.85
C GLU A 123 1.29 4.47 -15.13
N SER A 124 0.49 3.50 -15.58
CA SER A 124 -0.35 3.66 -16.78
C SER A 124 -1.84 3.46 -16.50
N THR A 125 -2.19 3.04 -15.28
CA THR A 125 -3.57 2.66 -14.92
C THR A 125 -4.13 3.49 -13.76
N MET A 126 -3.33 3.82 -12.74
CA MET A 126 -3.84 4.34 -11.46
C MET A 126 -3.53 5.83 -11.29
N SER A 127 -4.55 6.64 -11.02
CA SER A 127 -4.37 8.04 -10.61
C SER A 127 -3.70 8.15 -9.23
N TYR A 128 -3.12 9.31 -8.91
CA TYR A 128 -2.47 9.51 -7.61
C TYR A 128 -3.48 9.42 -6.47
N LEU A 129 -4.69 9.94 -6.62
CA LEU A 129 -5.71 9.82 -5.58
C LEU A 129 -6.08 8.36 -5.32
N THR A 130 -6.26 7.55 -6.38
CA THR A 130 -6.55 6.12 -6.22
C THR A 130 -5.44 5.40 -5.47
N GLN A 131 -4.17 5.69 -5.79
CA GLN A 131 -3.02 5.12 -5.08
C GLN A 131 -3.00 5.58 -3.61
N MET A 132 -3.14 6.88 -3.34
CA MET A 132 -3.06 7.44 -1.99
C MET A 132 -4.25 7.05 -1.09
N LEU A 133 -5.47 7.30 -1.55
CA LEU A 133 -6.68 7.19 -0.72
C LEU A 133 -7.31 5.80 -0.79
N GLY A 134 -7.06 5.05 -1.87
CA GLY A 134 -7.50 3.67 -2.01
C GLY A 134 -6.43 2.70 -1.53
N LEU A 135 -5.36 2.57 -2.31
CA LEU A 135 -4.37 1.51 -2.16
C LEU A 135 -3.53 1.66 -0.88
N ALA A 136 -2.96 2.84 -0.63
CA ALA A 136 -2.13 3.07 0.55
C ALA A 136 -2.96 3.01 1.84
N VAL A 137 -4.21 3.51 1.84
CA VAL A 137 -5.12 3.34 2.98
C VAL A 137 -5.36 1.86 3.24
N GLN A 138 -5.68 1.06 2.22
CA GLN A 138 -5.85 -0.38 2.45
C GLN A 138 -4.61 -1.06 2.99
N ASN A 139 -3.41 -0.65 2.56
CA ASN A 139 -2.19 -1.21 3.12
C ASN A 139 -2.13 -1.07 4.66
N PHE A 140 -2.63 0.05 5.20
CA PHE A 140 -2.77 0.21 6.65
C PHE A 140 -3.90 -0.66 7.23
N LEU A 141 -5.08 -0.64 6.62
CA LEU A 141 -6.27 -1.27 7.20
C LEU A 141 -6.21 -2.81 7.15
N SER A 142 -5.70 -3.39 6.07
CA SER A 142 -5.53 -4.84 5.93
C SER A 142 -4.48 -5.37 6.92
N ALA A 143 -3.35 -4.66 7.07
CA ALA A 143 -2.31 -4.99 8.05
C ALA A 143 -2.82 -4.84 9.49
N ALA A 144 -3.53 -3.75 9.79
CA ALA A 144 -4.14 -3.53 11.11
C ALA A 144 -5.18 -4.59 11.45
N THR A 145 -5.96 -5.05 10.46
CA THR A 145 -6.92 -6.16 10.64
C THR A 145 -6.18 -7.44 11.03
N GLY A 146 -5.13 -7.82 10.29
CA GLY A 146 -4.35 -9.02 10.60
C GLY A 146 -3.75 -8.99 11.99
N ILE A 147 -3.14 -7.85 12.37
CA ILE A 147 -2.58 -7.65 13.71
C ILE A 147 -3.68 -7.73 14.78
N ALA A 148 -4.82 -7.07 14.58
CA ALA A 148 -5.95 -7.10 15.51
C ALA A 148 -6.46 -8.52 15.75
N VAL A 149 -6.60 -9.33 14.70
CA VAL A 149 -7.01 -10.75 14.82
C VAL A 149 -5.99 -11.56 15.63
N VAL A 150 -4.69 -11.36 15.41
CA VAL A 150 -3.64 -12.03 16.20
C VAL A 150 -3.67 -11.57 17.66
N ILE A 151 -3.89 -10.28 17.93
CA ILE A 151 -4.04 -9.76 19.29
C ILE A 151 -5.25 -10.39 20.00
N ALA A 152 -6.38 -10.52 19.31
CA ALA A 152 -7.57 -11.17 19.84
C ALA A 152 -7.30 -12.66 20.16
N LEU A 153 -6.54 -13.37 19.30
CA LEU A 153 -6.11 -14.74 19.54
C LEU A 153 -5.18 -14.84 20.76
N ILE A 154 -4.19 -13.94 20.88
CA ILE A 154 -3.29 -13.88 22.04
C ILE A 154 -4.08 -13.67 23.33
N ARG A 155 -5.07 -12.76 23.33
CA ARG A 155 -5.95 -12.55 24.49
C ARG A 155 -6.78 -13.79 24.81
N GLY A 156 -7.24 -14.52 23.79
CA GLY A 156 -7.94 -15.79 23.96
C GLY A 156 -7.12 -16.86 24.69
N PHE A 157 -5.80 -16.88 24.49
CA PHE A 157 -4.89 -17.76 25.24
C PHE A 157 -4.52 -17.21 26.62
N ALA A 158 -4.32 -15.89 26.74
CA ALA A 158 -3.79 -15.27 27.96
C ALA A 158 -4.86 -15.02 29.04
N ARG A 159 -6.13 -14.79 28.66
CA ARG A 159 -7.22 -14.53 29.60
C ARG A 159 -7.86 -15.84 30.04
N HIS A 160 -7.96 -16.07 31.35
CA HIS A 160 -8.61 -17.25 31.91
C HIS A 160 -10.11 -17.00 32.19
N SER A 161 -10.97 -17.92 31.76
CA SER A 161 -12.44 -17.90 32.01
C SER A 161 -13.17 -16.63 31.51
N ALA A 162 -12.58 -15.88 30.57
CA ALA A 162 -13.18 -14.69 29.98
C ALA A 162 -14.14 -15.05 28.84
N LYS A 163 -15.25 -14.32 28.71
CA LYS A 163 -16.21 -14.46 27.61
C LYS A 163 -15.93 -13.51 26.43
N THR A 164 -14.95 -12.63 26.56
CA THR A 164 -14.65 -11.54 25.62
C THR A 164 -13.16 -11.47 25.27
N ILE A 165 -12.87 -10.93 24.10
CA ILE A 165 -11.51 -10.91 23.51
C ILE A 165 -11.03 -9.47 23.19
N GLY A 166 -11.56 -8.47 23.90
CA GLY A 166 -11.26 -7.06 23.68
C GLY A 166 -12.24 -6.39 22.73
N ASN A 167 -11.80 -5.35 22.03
CA ASN A 167 -12.63 -4.55 21.13
C ASN A 167 -11.90 -4.31 19.81
N PHE A 168 -12.48 -4.80 18.72
CA PHE A 168 -11.87 -4.73 17.39
C PHE A 168 -11.54 -3.28 16.99
N TRP A 169 -12.46 -2.35 17.20
CA TRP A 169 -12.27 -0.95 16.81
C TRP A 169 -11.13 -0.29 17.59
N VAL A 170 -10.96 -0.67 18.86
CA VAL A 170 -9.84 -0.20 19.70
C VAL A 170 -8.53 -0.76 19.18
N ASP A 171 -8.45 -2.07 18.95
CA ASP A 171 -7.24 -2.73 18.46
C ASP A 171 -6.83 -2.19 17.09
N PHE A 172 -7.79 -2.11 16.17
CA PHE A 172 -7.61 -1.59 14.82
C PHE A 172 -7.09 -0.16 14.85
N THR A 173 -7.75 0.74 15.58
CA THR A 173 -7.34 2.15 15.69
C THR A 173 -5.97 2.28 16.32
N ARG A 174 -5.69 1.53 17.40
CA ARG A 174 -4.40 1.59 18.09
C ARG A 174 -3.26 1.05 17.25
N CYS A 175 -3.51 -0.03 16.49
CA CYS A 175 -2.54 -0.56 15.55
C CYS A 175 -2.15 0.48 14.51
N THR A 176 -3.14 1.11 13.86
CA THR A 176 -2.88 2.14 12.85
C THR A 176 -2.21 3.36 13.46
N LEU A 177 -2.74 3.89 14.58
CA LEU A 177 -2.31 5.18 15.15
C LEU A 177 -0.96 5.11 15.87
N TYR A 178 -0.69 4.03 16.61
CA TYR A 178 0.48 3.93 17.49
C TYR A 178 1.60 3.06 16.94
N VAL A 179 1.32 2.18 15.97
CA VAL A 179 2.31 1.24 15.42
C VAL A 179 2.59 1.56 13.97
N LEU A 180 1.60 1.38 13.08
CA LEU A 180 1.84 1.45 11.64
C LEU A 180 2.15 2.88 11.19
N LEU A 181 1.31 3.87 11.52
CA LEU A 181 1.49 5.24 11.03
C LEU A 181 2.82 5.87 11.47
N PRO A 182 3.23 5.84 12.76
CA PRO A 182 4.50 6.43 13.17
C PRO A 182 5.71 5.74 12.51
N LEU A 183 5.70 4.41 12.42
CA LEU A 183 6.77 3.66 11.76
C LEU A 183 6.82 3.96 10.26
N SER A 184 5.68 4.00 9.58
CA SER A 184 5.60 4.34 8.17
C SER A 184 6.12 5.75 7.88
N ILE A 185 5.88 6.73 8.76
CA ILE A 185 6.44 8.08 8.60
C ILE A 185 7.97 8.04 8.68
N ILE A 186 8.53 7.35 9.67
CA ILE A 186 9.99 7.23 9.83
C ILE A 186 10.63 6.55 8.61
N VAL A 187 10.04 5.43 8.17
CA VAL A 187 10.54 4.66 7.01
C VAL A 187 10.37 5.45 5.70
N ALA A 188 9.26 6.16 5.51
CA ALA A 188 9.05 6.98 4.32
C ALA A 188 10.07 8.12 4.23
N VAL A 189 10.35 8.81 5.34
CA VAL A 189 11.39 9.86 5.37
C VAL A 189 12.77 9.28 5.08
N PHE A 190 13.07 8.10 5.62
CA PHE A 190 14.31 7.40 5.30
C PHE A 190 14.40 7.09 3.80
N PHE A 191 13.36 6.54 3.18
CA PHE A 191 13.34 6.26 1.75
C PHE A 191 13.50 7.53 0.89
N VAL A 192 12.83 8.63 1.25
CA VAL A 192 13.03 9.93 0.58
C VAL A 192 14.49 10.37 0.65
N SER A 193 15.13 10.19 1.81
CA SER A 193 16.55 10.54 1.98
C SER A 193 17.50 9.73 1.08
N GLN A 194 17.09 8.53 0.67
CA GLN A 194 17.87 7.64 -0.19
C GLN A 194 17.54 7.80 -1.69
N GLY A 195 16.50 8.55 -2.05
CA GLY A 195 16.15 8.85 -3.45
C GLY A 195 14.76 8.39 -3.91
N THR A 196 13.96 7.77 -3.05
CA THR A 196 12.56 7.43 -3.34
C THR A 196 11.75 8.71 -3.47
N ILE A 197 10.96 8.85 -4.53
CA ILE A 197 10.23 10.11 -4.78
C ILE A 197 8.99 10.23 -3.88
N GLN A 198 8.61 11.46 -3.56
CA GLN A 198 7.38 11.76 -2.81
C GLN A 198 6.86 13.15 -3.21
N ASN A 199 6.07 13.23 -4.29
CA ASN A 199 5.51 14.49 -4.78
C ASN A 199 4.14 14.28 -5.47
N LEU A 200 3.53 15.36 -5.95
CA LEU A 200 2.28 15.34 -6.72
C LEU A 200 2.45 16.00 -8.10
N GLU A 201 3.68 16.02 -8.61
CA GLU A 201 3.98 16.61 -9.91
C GLU A 201 3.42 15.75 -11.04
N ALA A 202 3.07 16.36 -12.18
CA ALA A 202 2.73 15.60 -13.38
C ALA A 202 3.97 14.82 -13.90
N TYR A 203 3.74 13.86 -14.80
CA TYR A 203 4.83 13.09 -15.41
C TYR A 203 5.79 14.02 -16.13
N LYS A 204 7.09 13.76 -15.98
CA LYS A 204 8.13 14.63 -16.54
C LYS A 204 8.69 14.02 -17.80
N ASP A 205 8.66 14.81 -18.86
CA ASP A 205 9.39 14.48 -20.06
C ASP A 205 10.83 14.96 -19.95
N VAL A 206 11.78 14.04 -20.12
CA VAL A 206 13.20 14.30 -20.09
C VAL A 206 13.84 14.00 -21.44
N THR A 207 14.81 14.83 -21.82
CA THR A 207 15.63 14.60 -23.01
C THR A 207 16.78 13.67 -22.65
N THR A 208 16.86 12.52 -23.31
CA THR A 208 17.93 11.54 -23.12
C THR A 208 19.21 11.98 -23.82
N VAL A 209 20.36 11.57 -23.29
CA VAL A 209 21.68 11.90 -23.88
C VAL A 209 21.86 11.23 -25.25
N THR A 210 21.29 10.03 -25.41
CA THR A 210 21.34 9.25 -26.65
C THR A 210 19.93 9.04 -27.18
N ALA A 211 19.78 9.10 -28.51
CA ALA A 211 18.52 8.79 -29.16
C ALA A 211 18.26 7.28 -29.22
N THR A 212 17.03 6.87 -28.94
CA THR A 212 16.56 5.49 -29.10
C THR A 212 15.84 5.36 -30.43
N THR A 213 16.30 4.44 -31.27
CA THR A 213 15.65 4.10 -32.54
C THR A 213 14.92 2.78 -32.39
N TYR A 214 13.64 2.76 -32.72
CA TYR A 214 12.78 1.57 -32.68
C TYR A 214 11.93 1.47 -33.94
N ASP A 215 11.50 0.26 -34.27
CA ASP A 215 10.64 0.01 -35.42
C ASP A 215 9.19 0.25 -35.00
N ASN A 216 8.58 1.29 -35.54
CA ASN A 216 7.19 1.65 -35.29
C ASN A 216 6.31 1.13 -36.45
N PRO A 217 5.19 0.44 -36.19
CA PRO A 217 4.29 0.02 -37.27
C PRO A 217 3.76 1.23 -38.02
N LYS A 218 3.91 1.24 -39.36
CA LYS A 218 3.22 2.22 -40.19
C LYS A 218 1.72 2.01 -40.05
N THR A 219 0.99 3.07 -39.77
CA THR A 219 -0.46 3.05 -39.65
C THR A 219 -1.12 3.69 -40.87
N ASP A 220 -2.31 3.20 -41.23
CA ASP A 220 -3.17 3.85 -42.22
C ASP A 220 -3.83 5.12 -41.62
N ALA A 221 -4.64 5.82 -42.42
CA ALA A 221 -5.36 7.02 -41.98
C ALA A 221 -6.38 6.75 -40.85
N GLN A 222 -6.69 5.48 -40.57
CA GLN A 222 -7.57 5.02 -39.49
C GLN A 222 -6.79 4.50 -38.27
N GLY A 223 -5.45 4.52 -38.29
CA GLY A 223 -4.59 4.06 -37.20
C GLY A 223 -4.30 2.56 -37.18
N ASN A 224 -4.70 1.79 -38.21
CA ASN A 224 -4.43 0.35 -38.26
C ASN A 224 -3.04 0.07 -38.86
N PRO A 225 -2.30 -0.93 -38.36
CA PRO A 225 -1.00 -1.30 -38.93
C PRO A 225 -1.14 -1.74 -40.40
N ILE A 226 -0.42 -1.08 -41.30
CA ILE A 226 -0.28 -1.48 -42.69
C ILE A 226 0.47 -2.81 -42.72
N LYS A 227 -0.06 -3.80 -43.42
CA LYS A 227 0.55 -5.13 -43.54
C LYS A 227 1.24 -5.31 -44.89
N ASP A 228 2.34 -6.03 -44.92
CA ASP A 228 3.01 -6.47 -46.14
C ASP A 228 2.23 -7.60 -46.85
N ALA A 229 2.73 -8.05 -48.00
CA ALA A 229 2.11 -9.13 -48.78
C ALA A 229 2.10 -10.48 -48.04
N GLN A 230 2.87 -10.61 -46.95
CA GLN A 230 2.98 -11.79 -46.09
C GLN A 230 2.13 -11.66 -44.81
N GLY A 231 1.42 -10.54 -44.63
CA GLY A 231 0.56 -10.28 -43.48
C GLY A 231 1.27 -9.72 -42.25
N ASN A 232 2.57 -9.41 -42.33
CA ASN A 232 3.33 -8.81 -41.23
C ASN A 232 3.19 -7.28 -41.25
N PRO A 233 3.20 -6.60 -40.08
CA PRO A 233 3.20 -5.14 -40.03
C PRO A 233 4.42 -4.54 -40.74
N VAL A 234 4.19 -3.63 -41.67
CA VAL A 234 5.25 -2.79 -42.26
C VAL A 234 5.68 -1.80 -41.18
N THR A 235 6.96 -1.82 -40.83
CA THR A 235 7.52 -0.90 -39.83
C THR A 235 8.33 0.21 -40.48
N GLU A 236 8.40 1.35 -39.79
CA GLU A 236 9.32 2.44 -40.07
C GLU A 236 10.18 2.73 -38.85
N LYS A 237 11.43 3.12 -39.08
CA LYS A 237 12.32 3.50 -37.98
C LYS A 237 11.88 4.85 -37.42
N ALA A 238 11.44 4.84 -36.16
CA ALA A 238 11.19 6.03 -35.38
C ALA A 238 12.37 6.26 -34.42
N THR A 239 12.81 7.50 -34.30
CA THR A 239 13.87 7.90 -33.37
C THR A 239 13.31 8.91 -32.36
N THR A 240 13.51 8.65 -31.07
CA THR A 240 13.12 9.58 -29.99
C THR A 240 14.30 9.85 -29.07
N GLN A 241 14.40 11.08 -28.58
CA GLN A 241 15.25 11.45 -27.44
C GLN A 241 14.41 11.78 -26.20
N LYS A 242 13.13 11.45 -26.21
CA LYS A 242 12.19 11.82 -25.16
C LYS A 242 11.83 10.58 -24.35
N GLN A 243 12.01 10.66 -23.03
CA GLN A 243 11.56 9.66 -22.07
C GLN A 243 10.60 10.32 -21.08
N THR A 244 9.44 9.69 -20.84
CA THR A 244 8.49 10.15 -19.83
C THR A 244 8.77 9.42 -18.52
N LEU A 245 8.97 10.17 -17.43
CA LEU A 245 9.23 9.66 -16.09
C LEU A 245 7.95 9.74 -15.25
N PRO A 246 7.47 8.61 -14.70
CA PRO A 246 6.32 8.64 -13.81
C PRO A 246 6.71 9.28 -12.47
N MET A 247 5.90 10.24 -12.03
CA MET A 247 6.03 10.92 -10.74
C MET A 247 4.95 10.43 -9.76
N GLY A 248 5.02 10.84 -8.48
CA GLY A 248 3.95 10.56 -7.53
C GLY A 248 4.39 10.42 -6.06
N PRO A 249 3.44 10.10 -5.16
CA PRO A 249 3.64 9.98 -3.72
C PRO A 249 4.12 8.57 -3.31
N ILE A 250 5.30 8.18 -3.78
CA ILE A 250 5.77 6.78 -3.76
C ILE A 250 6.26 6.37 -2.37
N ALA A 251 7.11 7.15 -1.71
CA ALA A 251 7.72 6.78 -0.43
C ALA A 251 6.71 6.48 0.69
N SER A 252 5.59 7.20 0.72
CA SER A 252 4.53 6.99 1.70
C SER A 252 3.85 5.63 1.55
N GLN A 253 3.63 5.19 0.31
CA GLN A 253 3.06 3.88 0.02
C GLN A 253 4.11 2.77 0.20
N GLU A 254 5.36 3.02 -0.18
CA GLU A 254 6.50 2.12 0.00
C GLU A 254 6.68 1.74 1.48
N ALA A 255 6.64 2.73 2.36
CA ALA A 255 6.86 2.49 3.78
C ALA A 255 5.80 1.56 4.38
N ILE A 256 4.51 1.82 4.12
CA ILE A 256 3.46 0.94 4.63
C ILE A 256 3.45 -0.42 3.94
N LYS A 257 3.70 -0.51 2.63
CA LYS A 257 3.66 -1.80 1.93
C LYS A 257 4.70 -2.77 2.48
N MET A 258 5.87 -2.26 2.89
CA MET A 258 6.94 -3.06 3.48
C MET A 258 6.65 -3.42 4.94
N LEU A 259 6.19 -2.46 5.74
CA LEU A 259 5.89 -2.69 7.16
C LEU A 259 4.66 -3.57 7.39
N GLY A 260 3.61 -3.39 6.59
CA GLY A 260 2.36 -4.15 6.64
C GLY A 260 2.40 -5.47 5.87
N THR A 261 3.57 -5.80 5.30
CA THR A 261 3.78 -6.99 4.45
C THR A 261 2.70 -7.12 3.37
N ASN A 262 2.32 -6.00 2.76
CA ASN A 262 1.28 -5.95 1.75
C ASN A 262 1.85 -6.31 0.37
N GLY A 263 3.00 -5.72 0.01
CA GLY A 263 3.73 -6.04 -1.22
C GLY A 263 3.28 -5.32 -2.50
N GLY A 264 2.27 -4.44 -2.47
CA GLY A 264 1.79 -3.71 -3.65
C GLY A 264 2.51 -2.37 -3.90
N GLY A 265 3.43 -2.35 -4.86
CA GLY A 265 4.17 -1.16 -5.31
C GLY A 265 3.34 -0.19 -6.18
N PRO A 266 3.66 1.12 -6.16
CA PRO A 266 3.10 2.12 -7.07
C PRO A 266 3.38 1.92 -8.57
N PHE A 267 4.49 1.26 -8.91
CA PHE A 267 4.87 0.96 -10.29
C PHE A 267 4.84 -0.54 -10.56
N ASN A 268 4.76 -0.91 -11.85
CA ASN A 268 4.71 -2.30 -12.27
C ASN A 268 5.92 -3.12 -11.77
N ALA A 269 7.11 -2.51 -11.78
CA ALA A 269 8.34 -3.16 -11.33
C ALA A 269 8.51 -3.21 -9.79
N ASN A 270 7.61 -2.56 -9.04
CA ASN A 270 7.57 -2.61 -7.58
C ASN A 270 8.93 -2.27 -6.94
N SER A 271 9.39 -3.00 -5.92
CA SER A 271 10.67 -2.77 -5.23
C SER A 271 11.94 -2.99 -6.09
N ALA A 272 11.81 -3.31 -7.38
CA ALA A 272 12.92 -3.24 -8.34
C ALA A 272 12.98 -1.89 -9.09
N HIS A 273 11.94 -1.06 -8.98
CA HIS A 273 11.91 0.26 -9.59
C HIS A 273 12.83 1.24 -8.80
N PRO A 274 13.73 2.00 -9.46
CA PRO A 274 14.65 2.90 -8.76
C PRO A 274 13.96 3.97 -7.89
N TYR A 275 12.76 4.43 -8.28
CA TYR A 275 11.98 5.35 -7.46
C TYR A 275 11.27 4.72 -6.27
N GLU A 276 11.19 3.39 -6.18
CA GLU A 276 10.68 2.66 -5.01
C GLU A 276 11.84 2.23 -4.11
N ASN A 277 12.92 1.70 -4.69
CA ASN A 277 14.09 1.20 -3.99
C ASN A 277 15.39 1.70 -4.66
N PRO A 278 15.92 2.87 -4.23
CA PRO A 278 16.94 3.60 -4.98
C PRO A 278 18.38 3.11 -4.79
N THR A 279 18.67 2.36 -3.73
CA THR A 279 20.05 2.00 -3.31
C THR A 279 20.29 0.48 -3.27
N VAL A 280 19.69 -0.25 -4.20
CA VAL A 280 19.81 -1.72 -4.33
C VAL A 280 21.19 -2.15 -4.80
#